data_AF-A0A6A6A977-F1
#
_entry.id   AF-A0A6A6A977-F1
#
_cell.length_a   1.000
_cell.length_b   1.000
_cell.length_c   1.000
_cell.angle_alpha   90.00
_cell.angle_beta   90.00
_cell.angle_gamma   90.00
#
_symmetry.space_group_name_H-M   'P 1'
#
loop_
_entity.id
_entity.type
_entity.pdbx_description
1 polymer ?
#
loop_
_entity_poly.entity_id
_entity_poly.type
_entity_poly.pdbx_seq_one_letter_code
_entity_poly.pdbx_strand_id
1 'polypeptide(L)'
;MSRASQVTLATTCATAIGVVLFVHYAQKADKAAMHAGVIRDYEQQKVKRERLADFEMQRALEEEYRKVQTVSDGGGPAAQQGGSGR
;
A
#
# COMPACT_ATOMS: atom_id res chain seq x y z
N MET A 1 -54.96 -18.67 -6.63
CA MET A 1 -53.86 -17.69 -6.84
C MET A 1 -53.51 -17.66 -8.32
N SER A 2 -53.21 -16.48 -8.88
CA SER A 2 -52.78 -16.37 -10.28
C SER A 2 -51.36 -16.94 -10.45
N ARG A 3 -51.07 -17.59 -11.58
CA ARG A 3 -49.71 -18.10 -11.88
C ARG A 3 -48.69 -16.97 -11.94
N ALA A 4 -49.11 -15.78 -12.39
CA ALA A 4 -48.25 -14.60 -12.46
C ALA A 4 -47.76 -14.16 -11.07
N SER A 5 -48.64 -14.11 -10.07
CA SER A 5 -48.25 -13.70 -8.71
C SER A 5 -47.32 -14.72 -8.05
N GLN A 6 -47.49 -16.01 -8.34
CA GLN A 6 -46.62 -17.07 -7.84
C GLN A 6 -45.21 -17.00 -8.45
N VAL A 7 -45.12 -16.71 -9.75
CA VAL A 7 -43.84 -16.49 -10.44
C VAL A 7 -43.12 -15.28 -9.87
N THR A 8 -43.80 -14.14 -9.72
CA THR A 8 -43.19 -12.93 -9.13
C THR A 8 -42.64 -13.21 -7.74
N LEU A 9 -43.42 -13.89 -6.88
CA LEU A 9 -42.98 -14.23 -5.52
C LEU A 9 -41.73 -15.12 -5.54
N ALA A 10 -41.74 -16.18 -6.36
CA ALA A 10 -40.61 -17.08 -6.49
C ALA A 10 -39.35 -16.37 -6.99
N THR A 11 -39.48 -15.50 -8.00
CA THR A 11 -38.36 -14.71 -8.53
C THR A 11 -37.79 -13.78 -7.47
N THR A 12 -38.62 -13.06 -6.72
CA THR A 12 -38.13 -12.16 -5.66
C THR A 12 -37.40 -12.92 -4.57
N CYS A 13 -37.93 -14.08 -4.13
CA CYS A 13 -37.25 -14.94 -3.17
C CYS A 13 -35.90 -15.45 -3.70
N ALA A 14 -35.86 -15.91 -4.95
CA ALA A 14 -34.64 -16.40 -5.59
C ALA A 14 -33.58 -15.30 -5.70
N THR A 15 -33.96 -14.10 -6.12
CA THR A 15 -33.07 -12.94 -6.20
C THR A 15 -32.52 -12.57 -4.82
N ALA A 16 -33.36 -12.53 -3.78
CA ALA A 16 -32.90 -12.22 -2.43
C ALA A 16 -31.86 -13.24 -1.93
N ILE A 17 -32.13 -14.54 -2.11
CA ILE A 17 -31.17 -15.60 -1.76
C ILE A 17 -29.87 -15.43 -2.56
N GLY A 18 -29.97 -15.16 -3.87
CA GLY A 18 -28.81 -14.95 -4.74
C GLY A 18 -27.92 -13.81 -4.27
N VAL A 19 -28.50 -12.67 -3.87
CA VAL A 19 -27.75 -11.52 -3.34
C VAL A 19 -27.03 -11.90 -2.04
N VAL A 20 -27.69 -12.61 -1.12
CA VAL A 20 -27.05 -13.03 0.14
C VAL A 20 -25.87 -13.96 -0.12
N LEU A 21 -26.02 -14.94 -1.02
CA LEU A 21 -24.93 -15.85 -1.42
C LEU A 21 -23.78 -15.09 -2.07
N PHE A 22 -24.08 -14.15 -2.96
CA PHE A 22 -23.08 -13.31 -3.63
C PHE A 22 -22.27 -12.49 -2.64
N VAL A 23 -22.93 -11.83 -1.67
CA VAL A 23 -22.23 -11.02 -0.65
C VAL A 23 -21.31 -11.89 0.21
N HIS A 24 -21.74 -13.08 0.64
CA HIS A 24 -20.87 -13.98 1.42
C HIS A 24 -19.66 -14.44 0.62
N TYR A 25 -19.83 -14.70 -0.68
CA TYR A 25 -18.73 -15.02 -1.58
C TYR A 25 -17.75 -13.85 -1.70
N ALA A 26 -18.26 -12.64 -1.98
CA ALA A 26 -17.45 -11.42 -2.13
C ALA A 26 -16.69 -11.08 -0.84
N GLN A 27 -17.34 -11.14 0.33
CA GLN A 27 -16.69 -10.93 1.63
C GLN A 27 -15.52 -11.89 1.87
N LYS A 28 -15.64 -13.15 1.41
CA LYS A 28 -14.56 -14.14 1.55
C LYS A 28 -13.36 -13.80 0.66
N ALA A 29 -13.63 -13.30 -0.56
CA ALA A 29 -12.58 -12.82 -1.47
C ALA A 29 -11.88 -11.57 -0.91
N ASP A 30 -12.64 -10.61 -0.38
CA ASP A 30 -12.09 -9.39 0.22
C ASP A 30 -11.22 -9.71 1.45
N LYS A 31 -11.65 -10.67 2.29
CA LYS A 31 -10.87 -11.12 3.43
C LYS A 31 -9.53 -11.73 3.02
N ALA A 32 -9.49 -12.48 1.92
CA ALA A 32 -8.24 -13.02 1.38
C ALA A 32 -7.32 -11.89 0.87
N ALA A 33 -7.87 -10.87 0.21
CA ALA A 33 -7.12 -9.71 -0.25
C ALA A 33 -6.53 -8.88 0.92
N MET A 34 -7.23 -8.78 2.06
CA MET A 34 -6.72 -8.09 3.24
C MET A 34 -5.44 -8.71 3.81
N HIS A 35 -5.29 -10.04 3.75
CA HIS A 35 -4.05 -10.70 4.17
C HIS A 35 -2.89 -10.41 3.21
N ALA A 36 -3.16 -10.25 1.92
CA ALA A 36 -2.14 -9.90 0.93
C ALA A 36 -1.56 -8.50 1.17
N GLY A 37 -2.37 -7.56 1.66
CA GLY A 37 -1.92 -6.21 2.04
C GLY A 37 -0.85 -6.25 3.14
N VAL A 38 -1.08 -7.03 4.20
CA VAL A 38 -0.15 -7.17 5.33
C VAL A 38 1.17 -7.82 4.88
N ILE A 39 1.10 -8.86 4.06
CA ILE A 39 2.30 -9.55 3.55
C ILE A 39 3.16 -8.59 2.72
N ARG A 40 2.53 -7.82 1.83
CA ARG A 40 3.22 -6.81 1.01
C ARG A 40 3.89 -5.74 1.87
N ASP A 41 3.26 -5.30 2.95
CA ASP A 41 3.84 -4.33 3.88
C ASP A 41 5.04 -4.88 4.65
N TYR A 42 5.05 -6.17 4.99
CA TYR A 42 6.21 -6.84 5.60
C TYR A 42 7.41 -6.93 4.65
N GLU A 43 7.16 -7.25 3.38
CA GLU A 43 8.22 -7.27 2.36
C GLU A 43 8.83 -5.87 2.14
N GLN A 44 7.99 -4.84 2.06
CA GLN A 44 8.46 -3.46 1.95
C GLN A 44 9.26 -3.00 3.16
N GLN A 45 8.91 -3.42 4.38
CA GLN A 45 9.68 -3.10 5.58
C GLN A 45 11.08 -3.73 5.57
N LYS A 46 11.22 -4.97 5.07
CA LYS A 46 12.54 -5.61 4.93
C LYS A 46 13.44 -4.83 3.98
N VAL A 47 12.92 -4.51 2.79
CA VAL A 47 13.67 -3.71 1.80
C VAL A 47 14.04 -2.36 2.36
N LYS A 48 13.14 -1.65 3.07
CA LYS A 48 13.48 -0.38 3.72
C LYS A 48 14.62 -0.52 4.72
N ARG A 49 14.63 -1.59 5.52
CA ARG A 49 15.70 -1.84 6.49
C ARG A 49 17.05 -2.10 5.81
N GLU A 50 17.06 -2.85 4.71
CA GLU A 50 18.27 -3.07 3.90
C GLU A 50 18.79 -1.74 3.32
N ARG A 51 17.91 -0.91 2.75
CA ARG A 51 18.29 0.41 2.23
C ARG A 51 18.81 1.37 3.29
N LEU A 52 18.27 1.32 4.50
CA LEU A 52 18.78 2.13 5.62
C LEU A 52 20.18 1.67 6.03
N ALA A 53 20.44 0.37 6.10
CA ALA A 53 21.77 -0.15 6.40
C ALA A 53 22.79 0.23 5.31
N ASP A 54 22.40 0.16 4.03
CA ASP A 54 23.25 0.61 2.91
C ASP A 54 23.60 2.10 3.01
N PHE A 55 22.62 2.92 3.45
CA PHE A 55 22.82 4.36 3.60
C PHE A 55 23.73 4.68 4.79
N GLU A 56 23.55 4.02 5.93
CA GLU A 56 24.40 4.19 7.12
C GLU A 56 25.85 3.79 6.82
N MET A 57 26.06 2.70 6.07
CA MET A 57 27.38 2.28 5.64
C MET A 57 28.06 3.34 4.77
N GLN A 58 27.35 3.86 3.76
CA GLN A 58 27.86 4.92 2.89
C GLN A 58 28.21 6.18 3.68
N ARG A 59 27.35 6.59 4.62
CA ARG A 59 27.60 7.74 5.48
C ARG A 59 28.86 7.55 6.35
N ALA A 60 29.03 6.37 6.94
CA ALA A 60 30.22 6.07 7.73
C ALA A 60 31.51 6.12 6.88
N LEU A 61 31.46 5.56 5.66
CA LEU A 61 32.58 5.65 4.71
C LEU A 61 32.88 7.11 4.34
N GLU A 62 31.85 7.91 4.04
CA GLU A 62 32.02 9.34 3.73
C GLU A 62 32.69 10.10 4.88
N GLU A 63 32.26 9.86 6.13
CA GLU A 63 32.88 10.45 7.32
C GLU A 63 34.34 10.04 7.48
N GLU A 64 34.72 8.82 7.12
CA GLU A 64 36.13 8.39 7.10
C GLU A 64 36.94 9.07 6.00
N TYR A 65 36.43 9.14 4.77
CA TYR A 65 37.11 9.81 3.66
C TYR A 65 37.28 11.31 3.93
N ARG A 66 36.31 11.97 4.57
CA ARG A 66 36.37 13.39 4.91
C ARG A 66 37.45 13.75 5.94
N LYS A 67 37.90 12.78 6.75
CA LYS A 67 39.04 12.98 7.69
C LYS A 67 40.37 13.17 6.98
N VAL A 68 40.51 12.56 5.80
CA VAL A 68 41.73 12.59 4.99
C VAL A 68 41.62 13.64 3.87
N GLN A 69 40.41 13.91 3.39
CA GLN A 69 40.13 14.84 2.29
C GLN A 69 39.22 15.98 2.73
N THR A 70 39.71 17.22 2.71
CA THR A 70 38.88 18.42 2.85
C THR A 70 38.13 18.68 1.54
N VAL A 71 36.97 18.04 1.36
CA VAL A 71 36.10 18.33 0.22
C VAL A 71 35.35 19.63 0.53
N SER A 72 35.57 20.67 -0.29
CA SER A 72 34.74 21.87 -0.28
C SER A 72 33.40 21.51 -0.92
N ASP A 73 32.27 21.77 -0.26
CA ASP A 73 30.93 21.63 -0.83
C ASP A 73 30.82 22.58 -2.03
N GLY A 74 31.23 22.10 -3.21
CA GLY A 74 31.22 22.87 -4.44
C GLY A 74 29.80 23.37 -4.69
N GLY A 75 29.62 24.69 -4.73
CA GLY A 75 28.32 25.36 -4.79
C GLY A 75 27.45 24.88 -5.96
N GLY A 76 26.60 23.89 -5.70
CA GLY A 76 25.36 23.64 -6.42
C GLY A 76 24.25 24.50 -5.81
N PRO A 77 23.31 25.03 -6.61
CA PRO A 77 22.36 26.03 -6.15
C PRO A 77 21.55 25.51 -4.96
N ALA A 78 21.51 26.32 -3.91
CA ALA A 78 20.81 26.08 -2.66
C ALA A 78 19.40 25.53 -2.94
N ALA A 79 19.08 24.40 -2.31
CA ALA A 79 17.72 23.87 -2.26
C ALA A 79 16.77 25.01 -1.89
N GLN A 80 15.96 25.42 -2.86
CA GLN A 80 14.96 26.46 -2.71
C GLN A 80 14.02 26.02 -1.60
N GLN A 81 14.18 26.65 -0.43
CA GLN A 81 13.24 26.56 0.67
C GLN A 81 11.86 26.88 0.11
N GLY A 82 11.02 25.84 0.03
CA GLY A 82 9.62 25.95 -0.34
C GLY A 82 8.84 26.67 0.76
N GLY A 83 9.03 27.98 0.85
CA GLY A 83 8.19 28.90 1.59
C GLY A 83 7.42 29.77 0.60
N SER A 84 6.20 29.39 0.27
CA SER A 84 5.13 30.30 -0.19
C SER A 84 3.87 29.49 -0.52
N GLY A 85 2.78 29.76 0.18
CA GLY A 85 1.46 29.22 -0.17
C GLY A 85 0.46 29.37 0.95
N ARG A 86 -0.10 30.57 1.06
CA ARG A 86 -1.34 30.98 1.75
C ARG A 86 -2.37 29.88 2.00
#